data_AF-A0A093T5F1-F1
#
_entry.id   AF-A0A093T5F1-F1
#
_cell.length_a   1.000
_cell.length_b   1.000
_cell.length_c   1.000
_cell.angle_alpha   90.00
_cell.angle_beta   90.00
_cell.angle_gamma   90.00
#
_symmetry.space_group_name_H-M   'P 1'
#
loop_
_entity.id
_entity.type
_entity.pdbx_description
1 polymer ?
#
loop_
_entity_poly.entity_id
_entity_poly.type
_entity_poly.pdbx_seq_one_letter_code
_entity_poly.pdbx_strand_id
1 'polypeptide(L)'
;EAMEKSRPLWDNPLQFVFACISYAVGLGNVWRFPYLCQMYGGGGFLIPYFIMLIAEGMPLLYLELAVGQRMRQGSIGAWKIISPYLCGVGASVVVSFFLPMYYNVINAWAFWYLFHSFQDPLPWATCPLNSNRTGYEEECEKTSSTQYFWYRQTLNISPSLEASGSVQWEQALCLMLAWLVGYLCILRGTESTGKVVYVTASLPYCVLIIYLIRGLTLHGAVNGLVYMFTPKLEQLSNPKAWISAATQIFFSLGLGFGSLIAFASYNEPSNNCERHAIIVSLINSTTSIFASIVTFSIYGFKATFNYESCINK
;
A
#
# COMPACT_ATOMS: atom_id res chain seq x y z
N GLU A 1 -7.18 27.42 -36.47
CA GLU A 1 -7.21 26.09 -35.84
C GLU A 1 -5.89 25.86 -35.14
N ALA A 2 -5.89 25.84 -33.80
CA ALA A 2 -4.71 25.42 -33.07
C ALA A 2 -4.56 23.92 -33.29
N MET A 3 -3.44 23.50 -33.87
CA MET A 3 -3.06 22.10 -34.04
C MET A 3 -3.20 21.39 -32.68
N GLU A 4 -4.28 20.62 -32.51
CA GLU A 4 -4.56 19.88 -31.28
C GLU A 4 -3.40 18.89 -31.11
N LYS A 5 -2.46 19.20 -30.21
CA LYS A 5 -1.33 18.30 -29.90
C LYS A 5 -1.94 16.95 -29.56
N SER A 6 -1.68 15.95 -30.41
CA SER A 6 -2.13 14.58 -30.17
C SER A 6 -1.71 14.17 -28.77
N ARG A 7 -2.68 13.79 -27.93
CA ARG A 7 -2.43 13.30 -26.57
C ARG A 7 -1.35 12.21 -26.64
N PRO A 8 -0.32 12.23 -25.76
CA PRO A 8 0.70 11.21 -25.76
C PRO A 8 0.08 9.81 -25.61
N LEU A 9 0.77 8.78 -26.07
CA LEU A 9 0.35 7.40 -25.89
C LEU A 9 1.35 6.69 -24.99
N TRP A 10 0.94 5.59 -24.39
CA TRP A 10 1.90 4.65 -23.81
C TRP A 10 2.77 4.04 -24.93
N ASP A 11 4.06 3.86 -24.66
CA ASP A 11 4.99 3.31 -25.67
C ASP A 11 4.62 1.87 -26.05
N ASN A 12 4.09 1.11 -25.07
CA ASN A 12 3.61 -0.24 -25.30
C ASN A 12 2.47 -0.62 -24.30
N PRO A 13 1.64 -1.63 -24.63
CA PRO A 13 0.55 -2.06 -23.75
C PRO A 13 1.00 -2.60 -22.39
N LEU A 14 2.21 -3.18 -22.31
CA LEU A 14 2.76 -3.68 -21.05
C LEU A 14 3.04 -2.54 -20.08
N GLN A 15 3.57 -1.41 -20.54
CA GLN A 15 3.86 -0.24 -19.74
C GLN A 15 2.60 0.30 -19.05
N PHE A 16 1.48 0.30 -19.78
CA PHE A 16 0.16 0.62 -19.22
C PHE A 16 -0.25 -0.38 -18.12
N VAL A 17 -0.16 -1.68 -18.40
CA VAL A 17 -0.50 -2.72 -17.41
C VAL A 17 0.37 -2.62 -16.16
N PHE A 18 1.68 -2.44 -16.33
CA PHE A 18 2.62 -2.21 -15.22
C PHE A 18 2.28 -0.95 -14.42
N ALA A 19 1.91 0.15 -15.08
CA ALA A 19 1.45 1.36 -14.39
C ALA A 19 0.16 1.12 -13.57
N CYS A 20 -0.81 0.38 -14.12
CA CYS A 20 -2.01 -0.02 -13.38
C CYS A 20 -1.69 -0.94 -12.20
N ILE A 21 -0.76 -1.89 -12.37
CA ILE A 21 -0.30 -2.77 -11.28
C ILE A 21 0.40 -1.96 -10.20
N SER A 22 1.32 -1.04 -10.54
CA SER A 22 2.00 -0.16 -9.58
C SER A 22 1.03 0.74 -8.83
N TYR A 23 -0.09 1.10 -9.45
CA TYR A 23 -1.12 1.91 -8.81
C TYR A 23 -2.00 1.09 -7.87
N ALA A 24 -2.39 -0.13 -8.26
CA ALA A 24 -3.22 -1.01 -7.44
C ALA A 24 -2.42 -1.65 -6.28
N VAL A 25 -1.22 -2.14 -6.57
CA VAL A 25 -0.37 -2.79 -5.57
C VAL A 25 0.41 -1.74 -4.81
N GLY A 26 0.10 -1.59 -3.52
CA GLY A 26 0.77 -0.64 -2.64
C GLY A 26 0.94 -1.18 -1.22
N LEU A 27 1.22 -0.26 -0.30
CA LEU A 27 1.38 -0.57 1.12
C LEU A 27 0.15 -1.34 1.66
N GLY A 28 -1.06 -0.98 1.24
CA GLY A 28 -2.30 -1.62 1.68
C GLY A 28 -2.31 -3.15 1.52
N ASN A 29 -1.65 -3.70 0.49
CA ASN A 29 -1.53 -5.14 0.28
C ASN A 29 -0.61 -5.81 1.31
N VAL A 30 0.40 -5.09 1.81
CA VAL A 30 1.47 -5.63 2.68
C VAL A 30 1.16 -5.56 4.16
N TRP A 31 0.46 -4.51 4.64
CA TRP A 31 0.17 -4.35 6.07
C TRP A 31 -1.33 -4.37 6.39
N ARG A 32 -2.16 -3.67 5.61
CA ARG A 32 -3.60 -3.56 5.90
C ARG A 32 -4.35 -4.85 5.61
N PHE A 33 -4.13 -5.48 4.46
CA PHE A 33 -4.82 -6.72 4.11
C PHE A 33 -4.51 -7.88 5.08
N PRO A 34 -3.24 -8.16 5.45
CA PRO A 34 -2.95 -9.19 6.45
C PRO A 34 -3.56 -8.87 7.83
N TYR A 35 -3.56 -7.60 8.23
CA TYR A 35 -4.23 -7.15 9.46
C TYR A 35 -5.74 -7.43 9.45
N LEU A 36 -6.43 -7.09 8.35
CA LEU A 36 -7.86 -7.36 8.20
C LEU A 36 -8.15 -8.87 8.18
N CYS A 37 -7.31 -9.65 7.49
CA CYS A 37 -7.36 -11.10 7.50
C CYS A 37 -7.26 -11.64 8.93
N GLN A 38 -6.30 -11.15 9.73
CA GLN A 38 -6.15 -11.55 11.13
C GLN A 38 -7.38 -11.20 11.99
N MET A 39 -7.92 -9.98 11.81
CA MET A 39 -9.04 -9.45 12.61
C MET A 39 -10.36 -10.14 12.30
N TYR A 40 -10.62 -10.48 11.04
CA TYR A 40 -11.91 -11.02 10.57
C TYR A 40 -11.87 -12.52 10.26
N GLY A 41 -11.13 -13.30 11.05
CA GLY A 41 -11.26 -14.76 11.06
C GLY A 41 -10.32 -15.51 10.12
N GLY A 42 -9.17 -14.92 9.78
CA GLY A 42 -8.13 -15.54 8.96
C GLY A 42 -8.68 -15.89 7.58
N GLY A 43 -8.64 -17.19 7.26
CA GLY A 43 -9.11 -17.73 5.98
C GLY A 43 -10.59 -17.42 5.71
N GLY A 44 -11.38 -17.19 6.76
CA GLY A 44 -12.79 -16.78 6.63
C GLY A 44 -12.95 -15.44 5.92
N PHE A 45 -12.03 -14.48 6.09
CA PHE A 45 -12.07 -13.16 5.45
C PHE A 45 -11.83 -13.22 3.94
N LEU A 46 -11.19 -14.28 3.44
CA LEU A 46 -10.94 -14.45 2.00
C LEU A 46 -12.24 -14.61 1.21
N ILE A 47 -13.27 -15.21 1.81
CA ILE A 47 -14.58 -15.42 1.18
C ILE A 47 -15.26 -14.10 0.81
N PRO A 48 -15.57 -13.18 1.77
CA PRO A 48 -16.17 -11.90 1.43
C PRO A 48 -15.25 -11.05 0.55
N TYR A 49 -13.93 -11.17 0.70
CA TYR A 49 -12.97 -10.48 -0.16
C TYR A 49 -13.08 -10.89 -1.64
N PHE A 50 -13.12 -12.20 -1.95
CA PHE A 50 -13.26 -12.67 -3.33
C PHE A 50 -14.65 -12.38 -3.91
N ILE A 51 -15.70 -12.44 -3.09
CA ILE A 51 -17.05 -12.07 -3.54
C ILE A 51 -17.09 -10.58 -3.92
N MET A 52 -16.56 -9.71 -3.07
CA MET A 52 -16.50 -8.27 -3.35
C MET A 52 -15.56 -7.95 -4.52
N LEU A 53 -14.48 -8.71 -4.73
CA LEU A 53 -13.63 -8.57 -5.91
C LEU A 53 -14.41 -8.77 -7.21
N ILE A 54 -15.22 -9.84 -7.28
CA ILE A 54 -15.96 -10.20 -8.50
C ILE A 54 -17.20 -9.31 -8.67
N ALA A 55 -17.93 -9.03 -7.58
CA ALA A 55 -19.19 -8.30 -7.63
C ALA A 55 -19.01 -6.77 -7.76
N GLU A 56 -17.95 -6.22 -7.17
CA GLU A 56 -17.70 -4.77 -7.11
C GLU A 56 -16.39 -4.39 -7.83
N GLY A 57 -15.29 -5.04 -7.46
CA GLY A 57 -13.94 -4.66 -7.90
C GLY A 57 -13.73 -4.73 -9.41
N MET A 58 -13.93 -5.91 -10.01
CA MET A 58 -13.72 -6.13 -11.45
C MET A 58 -14.67 -5.30 -12.32
N PRO A 59 -15.99 -5.23 -12.04
CA PRO A 59 -16.91 -4.41 -12.83
C PRO A 59 -16.56 -2.92 -12.81
N LEU A 60 -16.24 -2.36 -11.63
CA LEU A 60 -15.89 -0.94 -11.51
C LEU A 60 -14.55 -0.63 -12.16
N LEU A 61 -13.54 -1.50 -11.99
CA LEU A 61 -12.25 -1.36 -12.67
C LEU A 61 -12.43 -1.34 -14.19
N TYR A 62 -13.19 -2.30 -14.73
CA TYR A 62 -13.46 -2.36 -16.15
C TYR A 62 -14.19 -1.12 -16.66
N LEU A 63 -15.20 -0.65 -15.92
CA LEU A 63 -15.95 0.55 -16.24
C LEU A 63 -15.03 1.78 -16.35
N GLU A 64 -14.16 2.02 -15.36
CA GLU A 64 -13.25 3.17 -15.38
C GLU A 64 -12.25 3.11 -16.53
N LEU A 65 -11.69 1.93 -16.80
CA LEU A 65 -10.77 1.73 -17.92
C LEU A 65 -11.48 1.97 -19.26
N ALA A 66 -12.69 1.44 -19.43
CA ALA A 66 -13.49 1.61 -20.65
C ALA A 66 -13.87 3.08 -20.87
N VAL A 67 -14.32 3.79 -19.82
CA VAL A 67 -14.67 5.22 -19.89
C VAL A 67 -13.45 6.05 -20.26
N GLY A 68 -12.30 5.82 -19.59
CA GLY A 68 -11.07 6.54 -19.88
C GLY A 68 -10.59 6.33 -21.31
N GLN A 69 -10.54 5.08 -21.78
CA GLN A 69 -10.09 4.74 -23.12
C GLN A 69 -11.04 5.27 -24.21
N ARG A 70 -12.37 5.23 -23.98
CA ARG A 70 -13.36 5.71 -24.95
C ARG A 70 -13.38 7.23 -25.06
N MET A 71 -13.32 7.95 -23.93
CA MET A 71 -13.46 9.40 -23.90
C MET A 71 -12.15 10.14 -24.20
N ARG A 72 -10.99 9.50 -23.95
CA ARG A 72 -9.64 10.10 -24.12
C ARG A 72 -9.46 11.45 -23.42
N GLN A 73 -10.16 11.63 -22.31
CA GLN A 73 -10.13 12.81 -21.45
C GLN A 73 -9.77 12.41 -20.01
N GLY A 74 -9.32 13.38 -19.21
CA GLY A 74 -9.18 13.18 -17.76
C GLY A 74 -10.55 13.00 -17.08
N SER A 75 -10.57 12.59 -15.81
CA SER A 75 -11.80 12.27 -15.06
C SER A 75 -12.90 13.34 -15.20
N ILE A 76 -12.60 14.62 -14.92
CA ILE A 76 -13.56 15.74 -15.05
C ILE A 76 -14.12 15.84 -16.47
N GLY A 77 -13.26 15.75 -17.49
CA GLY A 77 -13.67 15.84 -18.88
C GLY A 77 -14.55 14.67 -19.32
N ALA A 78 -14.20 13.44 -18.90
CA ALA A 78 -14.97 12.24 -19.22
C ALA A 78 -16.39 12.32 -18.67
N TRP A 79 -16.56 12.68 -17.40
CA TRP A 79 -17.89 12.80 -16.78
C TRP A 79 -18.71 13.97 -17.35
N LYS A 80 -18.06 15.09 -17.69
CA LYS A 80 -18.73 16.23 -18.34
C LYS A 80 -19.29 15.87 -19.72
N ILE A 81 -18.60 15.02 -20.49
CA ILE A 81 -19.07 14.55 -21.80
C ILE A 81 -20.27 13.62 -21.64
N ILE A 82 -20.26 12.73 -20.64
CA ILE A 82 -21.38 11.82 -20.36
C ILE A 82 -22.63 12.60 -19.96
N SER A 83 -22.49 13.53 -19.02
CA SER A 83 -23.57 14.45 -18.64
C SER A 83 -22.99 15.68 -17.93
N PRO A 84 -23.38 16.90 -18.34
CA PRO A 84 -22.94 18.12 -17.66
C PRO A 84 -23.25 18.15 -16.16
N TYR A 85 -24.31 17.47 -15.72
CA TYR A 85 -24.71 17.37 -14.31
C TYR A 85 -23.80 16.44 -13.48
N LEU A 86 -23.06 15.54 -14.13
CA LEU A 86 -22.16 14.59 -13.46
C LEU A 86 -20.72 15.11 -13.31
N CYS A 87 -20.47 16.37 -13.67
CA CYS A 87 -19.15 17.00 -13.53
C CYS A 87 -18.59 16.87 -12.09
N GLY A 88 -19.46 16.90 -11.07
CA GLY A 88 -19.09 16.70 -9.67
C GLY A 88 -18.45 15.34 -9.37
N VAL A 89 -18.83 14.28 -10.10
CA VAL A 89 -18.21 12.95 -9.98
C VAL A 89 -16.76 13.02 -10.44
N GLY A 90 -16.47 13.72 -11.54
CA GLY A 90 -15.10 13.94 -11.97
C GLY A 90 -14.30 14.85 -11.05
N ALA A 91 -14.96 15.81 -10.40
CA ALA A 91 -14.35 16.69 -9.39
C ALA A 91 -13.98 15.95 -8.10
N SER A 92 -14.47 14.71 -7.89
CA SER A 92 -14.01 13.85 -6.78
C SER A 92 -12.50 13.56 -6.80
N VAL A 93 -11.80 13.88 -7.90
CA VAL A 93 -10.33 13.89 -7.97
C VAL A 93 -9.69 14.79 -6.90
N VAL A 94 -10.44 15.72 -6.29
CA VAL A 94 -9.99 16.47 -5.11
C VAL A 94 -9.65 15.53 -3.94
N VAL A 95 -10.33 14.40 -3.80
CA VAL A 95 -9.97 13.37 -2.80
C VAL A 95 -8.56 12.82 -3.08
N SER A 96 -8.19 12.70 -4.35
CA SER A 96 -6.86 12.26 -4.77
C SER A 96 -5.74 13.25 -4.40
N PHE A 97 -6.05 14.49 -4.00
CA PHE A 97 -5.07 15.44 -3.48
C PHE A 97 -4.67 15.14 -2.03
N PHE A 98 -5.60 14.67 -1.20
CA PHE A 98 -5.31 14.34 0.20
C PHE A 98 -4.51 13.04 0.35
N LEU A 99 -4.63 12.11 -0.61
CA LEU A 99 -3.91 10.85 -0.58
C LEU A 99 -2.38 11.04 -0.57
N PRO A 100 -1.75 11.74 -1.54
CA PRO A 100 -0.31 12.00 -1.53
C PRO A 100 0.18 12.71 -0.26
N MET A 101 -0.65 13.53 0.39
CA MET A 101 -0.24 14.26 1.59
C MET A 101 0.19 13.32 2.71
N TYR A 102 -0.64 12.34 3.06
CA TYR A 102 -0.29 11.40 4.14
C TYR A 102 0.56 10.23 3.64
N TYR A 103 0.40 9.78 2.40
CA TYR A 103 1.23 8.69 1.86
C TYR A 103 2.71 9.11 1.77
N ASN A 104 3.01 10.38 1.45
CA ASN A 104 4.39 10.88 1.48
C ASN A 104 4.96 10.97 2.89
N VAL A 105 4.13 11.15 3.93
CA VAL A 105 4.59 11.03 5.32
C VAL A 105 5.03 9.59 5.63
N ILE A 106 4.30 8.59 5.13
CA ILE A 106 4.72 7.18 5.29
C ILE A 106 6.03 6.91 4.53
N ASN A 107 6.19 7.44 3.32
CA ASN A 107 7.45 7.34 2.58
C ASN A 107 8.60 8.03 3.34
N ALA A 108 8.35 9.17 3.99
CA ALA A 108 9.34 9.84 4.82
C ALA A 108 9.79 8.95 5.99
N TRP A 109 8.87 8.26 6.66
CA TRP A 109 9.22 7.27 7.67
C TRP A 109 10.05 6.12 7.08
N ALA A 110 9.72 5.63 5.89
CA ALA A 110 10.51 4.59 5.23
C ALA A 110 11.95 5.06 4.92
N PHE A 111 12.14 6.30 4.43
CA PHE A 111 13.47 6.88 4.25
C PHE A 111 14.23 7.02 5.57
N TRP A 112 13.56 7.46 6.63
CA TRP A 112 14.13 7.55 7.96
C TRP A 112 14.71 6.21 8.43
N TYR A 113 13.93 5.14 8.34
CA TYR A 113 14.39 3.79 8.68
C TYR A 113 15.48 3.29 7.73
N LEU A 114 15.41 3.60 6.44
CA LEU A 114 16.43 3.22 5.46
C LEU A 114 17.79 3.84 5.80
N PHE A 115 17.84 5.14 6.13
CA PHE A 115 19.09 5.81 6.49
C PHE A 115 19.69 5.28 7.79
N HIS A 116 18.86 4.86 8.74
CA HIS A 116 19.29 4.24 9.99
C HIS A 116 19.64 2.75 9.87
N SER A 117 19.48 2.14 8.70
CA SER A 117 19.78 0.72 8.46
C SER A 117 21.25 0.46 8.06
N PHE A 118 22.06 1.50 7.84
CA PHE A 118 23.45 1.38 7.39
C PHE A 118 24.49 1.30 8.53
N GLN A 119 24.07 0.82 9.71
CA GLN A 119 24.93 0.68 10.89
C GLN A 119 24.69 -0.65 11.61
N ASP A 120 25.74 -1.16 12.25
CA ASP A 120 25.71 -2.36 13.10
C ASP A 120 26.33 -2.02 14.47
N PRO A 121 25.59 -2.07 15.59
CA PRO A 121 24.21 -2.55 15.74
C PRO A 121 23.13 -1.59 15.22
N LEU A 122 21.98 -2.15 14.82
CA LEU A 122 20.80 -1.37 14.43
C LEU A 122 20.28 -0.52 15.61
N PRO A 123 19.79 0.71 15.38
CA PRO A 123 19.43 1.62 16.48
C PRO A 123 18.19 1.18 17.28
N TRP A 124 17.34 0.32 16.71
CA TRP A 124 16.20 -0.30 17.41
C TRP A 124 16.52 -1.69 17.99
N ALA A 125 17.78 -2.15 17.93
CA ALA A 125 18.17 -3.46 18.47
C ALA A 125 18.23 -3.49 20.00
N THR A 126 18.68 -2.40 20.63
CA THR A 126 18.90 -2.33 22.09
C THR A 126 18.33 -1.04 22.67
N CYS A 127 17.92 -1.08 23.94
CA CYS A 127 17.51 0.13 24.66
C CYS A 127 18.70 1.08 24.88
N PRO A 128 18.50 2.41 24.75
CA PRO A 128 19.52 3.38 25.12
C PRO A 128 19.69 3.44 26.64
N LEU A 129 20.88 3.86 27.07
CA LEU A 129 21.18 4.12 28.47
C LEU A 129 20.59 5.46 28.92
N ASN A 130 20.20 5.52 30.20
CA ASN A 130 19.79 6.75 30.88
C ASN A 130 20.87 7.83 30.83
N SER A 131 20.47 9.08 31.05
CA SER A 131 21.39 10.23 31.19
C SER A 131 22.55 9.98 32.17
N ASN A 132 22.30 9.25 33.27
CA ASN A 132 23.31 8.92 34.28
C ASN A 132 24.19 7.70 33.93
N ARG A 133 23.91 7.02 32.80
CA ARG A 133 24.58 5.80 32.32
C ARG A 133 24.61 4.64 33.33
N THR A 134 23.70 4.65 34.29
CA THR A 134 23.59 3.62 35.34
C THR A 134 22.64 2.47 34.99
N GLY A 135 21.79 2.65 33.97
CA GLY A 135 20.79 1.67 33.54
C GLY A 135 20.16 2.09 32.21
N TYR A 136 19.20 1.31 31.72
CA TYR A 136 18.44 1.62 30.51
C TYR A 136 17.31 2.61 30.78
N GLU A 137 16.88 3.31 29.72
CA GLU A 137 15.67 4.15 29.74
C GLU A 137 14.45 3.37 30.22
N GLU A 138 13.83 3.84 31.32
CA GLU A 138 12.74 3.15 32.01
C GLU A 138 11.54 2.90 31.07
N GLU A 139 11.24 3.87 30.20
CA GLU A 139 10.19 3.72 29.19
C GLU A 139 10.53 2.65 28.15
N CYS A 140 11.80 2.50 27.80
CA CYS A 140 12.26 1.46 26.88
C CYS A 140 12.19 0.07 27.52
N GLU A 141 12.58 -0.05 28.79
CA GLU A 141 12.51 -1.30 29.55
C GLU A 141 11.08 -1.80 29.75
N LYS A 142 10.13 -0.89 30.01
CA LYS A 142 8.70 -1.24 30.17
C LYS A 142 8.02 -1.67 28.87
N THR A 143 8.57 -1.29 27.72
CA THR A 143 7.97 -1.53 26.40
C THR A 143 8.85 -2.48 25.58
N SER A 144 9.54 -1.95 24.58
CA SER A 144 10.58 -2.64 23.81
C SER A 144 11.45 -1.60 23.10
N SER A 145 12.69 -1.98 22.77
CA SER A 145 13.60 -1.12 21.98
C SER A 145 12.97 -0.64 20.67
N THR A 146 12.23 -1.51 19.99
CA THR A 146 11.54 -1.17 18.73
C THR A 146 10.41 -0.16 18.90
N GLN A 147 9.63 -0.27 19.98
CA GLN A 147 8.56 0.70 20.28
C GLN A 147 9.12 2.03 20.74
N TYR A 148 10.17 2.01 21.56
CA TYR A 148 10.86 3.22 21.99
C TYR A 148 11.47 3.98 20.80
N PHE A 149 12.15 3.28 19.88
CA PHE A 149 12.68 3.88 18.65
C PHE A 149 11.58 4.54 17.81
N TRP A 150 10.43 3.91 17.66
CA TRP A 150 9.31 4.46 16.89
C TRP A 150 8.68 5.68 17.57
N TYR A 151 8.25 5.56 18.83
CA TYR A 151 7.46 6.60 19.48
C TYR A 151 8.30 7.77 20.00
N ARG A 152 9.54 7.53 20.46
CA ARG A 152 10.40 8.57 21.05
C ARG A 152 11.45 9.11 20.09
N GLN A 153 12.15 8.25 19.36
CA GLN A 153 13.22 8.71 18.47
C GLN A 153 12.72 9.12 17.09
N THR A 154 11.78 8.37 16.50
CA THR A 154 11.29 8.63 15.14
C THR A 154 10.17 9.67 15.10
N LEU A 155 9.15 9.50 15.94
CA LEU A 155 7.99 10.39 15.96
C LEU A 155 8.10 11.51 16.98
N ASN A 156 8.78 11.26 18.11
CA ASN A 156 8.75 12.09 19.31
C ASN A 156 7.32 12.54 19.66
N ILE A 157 6.45 11.53 19.85
CA ILE A 157 5.00 11.73 19.92
C ILE A 157 4.57 12.53 21.17
N SER A 158 3.63 13.45 20.98
CA SER A 158 2.99 14.19 22.06
C SER A 158 1.92 13.35 22.77
N PRO A 159 1.56 13.68 24.03
CA PRO A 159 0.56 12.91 24.78
C PRO A 159 -0.87 13.09 24.25
N SER A 160 -1.16 14.18 23.52
CA SER A 160 -2.48 14.47 22.98
C SER A 160 -2.38 15.26 21.67
N LEU A 161 -3.47 15.24 20.89
CA LEU A 161 -3.56 15.97 19.61
C LEU A 161 -3.48 17.49 19.79
N GLU A 162 -3.94 18.01 20.94
CA GLU A 162 -3.93 19.44 21.25
C GLU A 162 -2.54 19.97 21.63
N ALA A 163 -1.68 19.08 22.15
CA ALA A 163 -0.30 19.39 22.46
C ALA A 163 0.55 19.23 21.20
N SER A 164 0.79 20.33 20.48
CA SER A 164 1.74 20.35 19.37
C SER A 164 3.14 20.74 19.86
N GLY A 165 4.15 20.00 19.39
CA GLY A 165 5.55 20.33 19.59
C GLY A 165 6.12 21.21 18.48
N SER A 166 7.44 21.34 18.43
CA SER A 166 8.15 21.91 17.29
C SER A 166 8.18 20.95 16.09
N VAL A 167 8.47 21.48 14.90
CA VAL A 167 8.69 20.66 13.71
C VAL A 167 9.98 19.85 13.90
N GLN A 168 9.85 18.52 13.83
CA GLN A 168 11.01 17.62 13.85
C GLN A 168 11.74 17.74 12.50
N TRP A 169 12.92 18.39 12.51
CA TRP A 169 13.61 18.79 11.28
C TRP A 169 14.10 17.59 10.45
N GLU A 170 14.48 16.49 11.09
CA GLU A 170 14.98 15.29 10.41
C GLU A 170 13.88 14.61 9.57
N GLN A 171 12.68 14.53 10.13
CA GLN A 171 11.50 13.98 9.48
C GLN A 171 11.00 14.94 8.39
N ALA A 172 11.14 16.25 8.59
CA ALA A 172 10.89 17.24 7.55
C ALA A 172 11.85 17.09 6.35
N LEU A 173 13.14 16.82 6.59
CA LEU A 173 14.09 16.50 5.51
C LEU A 173 13.70 15.23 4.75
N CYS A 174 13.32 14.17 5.46
CA CYS A 174 12.85 12.93 4.84
C CYS A 174 11.56 13.14 4.02
N LEU A 175 10.67 14.01 4.49
CA LEU A 175 9.45 14.38 3.78
C LEU A 175 9.75 15.19 2.50
N MET A 176 10.67 16.15 2.58
CA MET A 176 11.13 16.88 1.38
C MET A 176 11.76 15.93 0.36
N LEU A 177 12.54 14.96 0.81
CA LEU A 177 13.11 13.94 -0.07
C LEU A 177 12.02 13.09 -0.73
N ALA A 178 11.00 12.66 0.03
CA ALA A 178 9.88 11.88 -0.53
C ALA A 178 9.15 12.64 -1.64
N TRP A 179 8.86 13.93 -1.42
CA TRP A 179 8.28 14.80 -2.45
C TRP A 179 9.20 15.01 -3.65
N LEU A 180 10.50 15.21 -3.42
CA LEU A 180 11.49 15.38 -4.49
C LEU A 180 11.57 14.13 -5.36
N VAL A 181 11.67 12.95 -4.77
CA VAL A 181 11.71 11.68 -5.51
C VAL A 181 10.41 11.50 -6.30
N GLY A 182 9.25 11.73 -5.67
CA GLY A 182 7.95 11.67 -6.35
C GLY A 182 7.88 12.61 -7.55
N TYR A 183 8.32 13.85 -7.40
CA TYR A 183 8.41 14.85 -8.47
C TYR A 183 9.31 14.40 -9.62
N LEU A 184 10.52 13.90 -9.32
CA LEU A 184 11.45 13.41 -10.33
C LEU A 184 10.87 12.23 -11.13
N CYS A 185 10.12 11.33 -10.49
CA CYS A 185 9.48 10.21 -11.17
C CYS A 185 8.39 10.63 -12.17
N ILE A 186 7.71 11.75 -11.93
CA ILE A 186 6.60 12.24 -12.77
C ILE A 186 6.97 13.45 -13.66
N LEU A 187 8.21 13.94 -13.60
CA LEU A 187 8.64 15.19 -14.21
C LEU A 187 8.29 15.34 -15.70
N ARG A 188 8.34 14.24 -16.48
CA ARG A 188 7.99 14.21 -17.91
C ARG A 188 6.68 13.47 -18.20
N GLY A 189 5.79 13.37 -17.22
CA GLY A 189 4.52 12.64 -17.35
C GLY A 189 4.73 11.17 -17.70
N THR A 190 3.92 10.66 -18.64
CA THR A 190 3.88 9.24 -19.01
C THR A 190 5.21 8.70 -19.57
N GLU A 191 6.04 9.54 -20.21
CA GLU A 191 7.35 9.13 -20.72
C GLU A 191 8.35 8.77 -19.61
N SER A 192 8.31 9.51 -18.49
CA SER A 192 9.16 9.24 -17.32
C SER A 192 8.54 8.13 -16.47
N THR A 193 7.26 8.29 -16.12
CA THR A 193 6.53 7.33 -15.29
C THR A 193 6.58 5.94 -15.89
N GLY A 194 6.37 5.82 -17.20
CA GLY A 194 6.40 4.55 -17.90
C GLY A 194 7.75 3.83 -17.86
N LYS A 195 8.87 4.51 -17.61
CA LYS A 195 10.19 3.87 -17.42
C LYS A 195 10.41 3.49 -15.95
N VAL A 196 10.03 4.39 -15.05
CA VAL A 196 10.15 4.18 -13.59
C VAL A 196 9.33 2.98 -13.12
N VAL A 197 8.12 2.78 -13.67
CA VAL A 197 7.22 1.69 -13.26
C VAL A 197 7.80 0.29 -13.46
N TYR A 198 8.70 0.08 -14.43
CA TYR A 198 9.33 -1.24 -14.58
C TYR A 198 10.15 -1.62 -13.33
N VAL A 199 10.85 -0.66 -12.74
CA VAL A 199 11.63 -0.88 -11.52
C VAL A 199 10.72 -0.91 -10.30
N THR A 200 9.84 0.09 -10.15
CA THR A 200 9.01 0.21 -8.94
C THR A 200 7.93 -0.86 -8.85
N ALA A 201 7.46 -1.44 -9.97
CA ALA A 201 6.58 -2.60 -9.95
C ALA A 201 7.32 -3.90 -9.65
N SER A 202 8.52 -4.11 -10.22
CA SER A 202 9.20 -5.41 -10.16
C SER A 202 9.97 -5.62 -8.86
N LEU A 203 10.64 -4.58 -8.36
CA LEU A 203 11.48 -4.68 -7.16
C LEU A 203 10.73 -5.17 -5.92
N PRO A 204 9.49 -4.72 -5.62
CA PRO A 204 8.73 -5.24 -4.49
C PRO A 204 8.49 -6.75 -4.56
N TYR A 205 8.23 -7.33 -5.75
CA TYR A 205 8.06 -8.77 -5.88
C TYR A 205 9.36 -9.53 -5.60
N CYS A 206 10.49 -9.04 -6.12
CA CYS A 206 11.79 -9.63 -5.81
C CYS A 206 12.05 -9.64 -4.29
N VAL A 207 11.79 -8.52 -3.61
CA VAL A 207 11.95 -8.39 -2.16
C VAL A 207 10.98 -9.30 -1.39
N LEU A 208 9.72 -9.39 -1.80
CA LEU A 208 8.74 -10.29 -1.17
C LEU A 208 9.11 -11.76 -1.34
N ILE A 209 9.68 -12.17 -2.48
CA ILE A 209 10.18 -13.53 -2.68
C ILE A 209 11.34 -13.84 -1.73
N ILE A 210 12.30 -12.91 -1.58
CA ILE A 210 13.41 -13.07 -0.64
C ILE A 210 12.88 -13.19 0.80
N TYR A 211 11.95 -12.32 1.19
CA TYR A 211 11.32 -12.39 2.51
C TYR A 211 10.49 -13.65 2.71
N LEU A 212 9.86 -14.18 1.68
CA LEU A 212 9.15 -15.45 1.77
C LEU A 212 10.12 -16.60 2.09
N ILE A 213 11.20 -16.71 1.31
CA ILE A 213 12.21 -17.76 1.51
C ILE A 213 12.75 -17.64 2.95
N ARG A 214 13.17 -16.44 3.37
CA ARG A 214 13.66 -16.23 4.73
C ARG A 214 12.61 -16.55 5.78
N GLY A 215 11.39 -16.05 5.61
CA GLY A 215 10.27 -16.22 6.55
C GLY A 215 9.91 -17.69 6.76
N LEU A 216 9.86 -18.49 5.69
CA LEU A 216 9.58 -19.92 5.78
C LEU A 216 10.71 -20.74 6.43
N THR A 217 11.96 -20.26 6.40
CA THR A 217 13.08 -20.91 7.10
C THR A 217 13.12 -20.64 8.61
N LEU A 218 12.30 -19.70 9.11
CA LEU A 218 12.29 -19.36 10.54
C LEU A 218 11.48 -20.37 11.36
N HIS A 219 11.96 -20.65 12.57
CA HIS A 219 11.28 -21.53 13.51
C HIS A 219 9.89 -21.00 13.87
N GLY A 220 8.86 -21.85 13.83
CA GLY A 220 7.48 -21.45 14.14
C GLY A 220 6.73 -20.68 13.04
N ALA A 221 7.33 -20.48 11.84
CA ALA A 221 6.66 -19.81 10.73
C ALA A 221 5.36 -20.49 10.29
N VAL A 222 5.33 -21.82 10.32
CA VAL A 222 4.16 -22.64 9.94
C VAL A 222 2.94 -22.32 10.81
N ASN A 223 3.12 -22.02 12.11
CA ASN A 223 2.02 -21.69 13.01
C ASN A 223 1.25 -20.45 12.55
N GLY A 224 1.96 -19.43 12.06
CA GLY A 224 1.36 -18.22 11.52
C GLY A 224 0.57 -18.50 10.23
N LEU A 225 1.08 -19.37 9.36
CA LEU A 225 0.38 -19.77 8.13
C LEU A 225 -0.86 -20.61 8.42
N VAL A 226 -0.78 -21.55 9.37
CA VAL A 226 -1.93 -22.32 9.82
C VAL A 226 -3.00 -21.38 10.36
N TYR A 227 -2.63 -20.38 11.17
CA TYR A 227 -3.57 -19.36 11.64
C TYR A 227 -4.21 -18.59 10.47
N MET A 228 -3.41 -18.16 9.48
CA MET A 228 -3.90 -17.43 8.31
C MET A 228 -4.95 -18.23 7.53
N PHE A 229 -4.74 -19.52 7.32
CA PHE A 229 -5.64 -20.34 6.49
C PHE A 229 -6.76 -21.04 7.26
N THR A 230 -6.73 -21.06 8.59
CA THR A 230 -7.82 -21.64 9.40
C THR A 230 -9.05 -20.72 9.36
N PRO A 231 -10.17 -21.14 8.73
CA PRO A 231 -11.30 -20.26 8.54
C PRO A 231 -12.20 -20.22 9.77
N LYS A 232 -12.41 -19.04 10.36
CA LYS A 232 -13.43 -18.83 11.40
C LYS A 232 -14.74 -18.37 10.78
N LEU A 233 -15.57 -19.32 10.35
CA LEU A 233 -16.81 -19.06 9.61
C LEU A 233 -17.83 -18.20 10.38
N GLU A 234 -17.77 -18.20 11.71
CA GLU A 234 -18.57 -17.34 12.56
C GLU A 234 -18.39 -15.84 12.23
N GLN A 235 -17.22 -15.43 11.74
CA GLN A 235 -16.96 -14.04 11.35
C GLN A 235 -17.71 -13.62 10.08
N LEU A 236 -18.27 -14.57 9.31
CA LEU A 236 -19.08 -14.25 8.13
C LEU A 236 -20.44 -13.64 8.48
N SER A 237 -20.96 -13.90 9.68
CA SER A 237 -22.18 -13.23 10.16
C SER A 237 -21.95 -11.78 10.57
N ASN A 238 -20.68 -11.36 10.72
CA ASN A 238 -20.33 -10.01 11.10
C ASN A 238 -20.39 -9.06 9.88
N PRO A 239 -21.32 -8.10 9.83
CA PRO A 239 -21.42 -7.18 8.69
C PRO A 239 -20.17 -6.31 8.53
N LYS A 240 -19.40 -6.07 9.60
CA LYS A 240 -18.15 -5.30 9.53
C LYS A 240 -17.08 -6.03 8.70
N ALA A 241 -17.10 -7.36 8.65
CA ALA A 241 -16.17 -8.14 7.82
C ALA A 241 -16.42 -7.86 6.34
N TRP A 242 -17.69 -7.83 5.91
CA TRP A 242 -18.09 -7.53 4.54
C TRP A 242 -17.81 -6.08 4.14
N ILE A 243 -18.13 -5.11 5.01
CA ILE A 243 -17.81 -3.69 4.77
C ILE A 243 -16.29 -3.50 4.65
N SER A 244 -15.52 -4.17 5.51
CA SER A 244 -14.06 -4.10 5.47
C SER A 244 -13.49 -4.74 4.20
N ALA A 245 -14.08 -5.85 3.73
CA ALA A 245 -13.70 -6.49 2.48
C ALA A 245 -13.98 -5.61 1.26
N ALA A 246 -15.18 -5.04 1.15
CA ALA A 246 -15.55 -4.10 0.10
C ALA A 246 -14.62 -2.87 0.09
N THR A 247 -14.45 -2.24 1.26
CA THR A 247 -13.55 -1.09 1.44
C THR A 247 -12.11 -1.44 1.04
N GLN A 248 -11.63 -2.63 1.41
CA GLN A 248 -10.30 -3.08 1.04
C GLN A 248 -10.16 -3.26 -0.48
N ILE A 249 -11.16 -3.81 -1.18
CA ILE A 249 -11.16 -3.93 -2.65
C ILE A 249 -11.13 -2.55 -3.30
N PHE A 250 -11.99 -1.62 -2.84
CA PHE A 250 -12.08 -0.27 -3.37
C PHE A 250 -10.75 0.48 -3.27
N PHE A 251 -10.13 0.48 -2.08
CA PHE A 251 -8.84 1.14 -1.87
C PHE A 251 -7.67 0.39 -2.52
N SER A 252 -7.72 -0.95 -2.61
CA SER A 252 -6.63 -1.75 -3.18
C SER A 252 -6.62 -1.70 -4.70
N LEU A 253 -7.75 -1.57 -5.38
CA LEU A 253 -7.76 -1.36 -6.82
C LEU A 253 -7.65 0.13 -7.20
N GLY A 254 -7.78 1.03 -6.22
CA GLY A 254 -7.75 2.48 -6.44
C GLY A 254 -8.95 2.97 -7.26
N LEU A 255 -10.13 2.44 -6.95
CA LEU A 255 -11.37 2.78 -7.65
C LEU A 255 -11.88 4.15 -7.20
N GLY A 256 -12.58 4.84 -8.09
CA GLY A 256 -13.26 6.11 -7.82
C GLY A 256 -12.35 7.33 -7.72
N PHE A 257 -11.03 7.20 -7.83
CA PHE A 257 -10.10 8.33 -7.76
C PHE A 257 -9.88 9.05 -9.10
N GLY A 258 -10.36 8.48 -10.21
CA GLY A 258 -10.20 9.03 -11.56
C GLY A 258 -8.80 8.88 -12.16
N SER A 259 -7.84 8.31 -11.41
CA SER A 259 -6.48 8.02 -11.88
C SER A 259 -6.48 6.95 -12.97
N LEU A 260 -7.28 5.90 -12.82
CA LEU A 260 -7.41 4.82 -13.81
C LEU A 260 -8.05 5.31 -15.11
N ILE A 261 -9.07 6.18 -15.02
CA ILE A 261 -9.65 6.89 -16.17
C ILE A 261 -8.56 7.70 -16.89
N ALA A 262 -7.73 8.43 -16.14
CA ALA A 262 -6.64 9.21 -16.70
C ALA A 262 -5.59 8.32 -17.38
N PHE A 263 -5.16 7.21 -16.76
CA PHE A 263 -4.21 6.27 -17.38
C PHE A 263 -4.75 5.62 -18.65
N ALA A 264 -6.02 5.19 -18.62
CA ALA A 264 -6.67 4.57 -19.78
C ALA A 264 -6.88 5.56 -20.94
N SER A 265 -7.00 6.87 -20.66
CA SER A 265 -7.14 7.90 -21.70
C SER A 265 -5.92 8.03 -22.63
N TYR A 266 -4.76 7.51 -22.21
CA TYR A 266 -3.53 7.45 -22.99
C TYR A 266 -3.36 6.11 -23.74
N ASN A 267 -4.32 5.18 -23.65
CA ASN A 267 -4.30 3.94 -24.44
C ASN A 267 -4.83 4.15 -25.86
N GLU A 268 -4.40 3.25 -26.75
CA GLU A 268 -5.02 3.12 -28.07
C GLU A 268 -6.48 2.63 -27.96
N PRO A 269 -7.40 3.14 -28.78
CA PRO A 269 -8.81 2.73 -28.74
C PRO A 269 -9.05 1.24 -29.02
N SER A 270 -8.17 0.59 -29.79
CA SER A 270 -8.24 -0.83 -30.16
C SER A 270 -7.79 -1.78 -29.05
N ASN A 271 -7.17 -1.28 -27.98
CA ASN A 271 -6.66 -2.13 -26.90
C ASN A 271 -7.80 -2.82 -26.13
N ASN A 272 -7.57 -4.07 -25.72
CA ASN A 272 -8.54 -4.84 -24.96
C ASN A 272 -8.50 -4.45 -23.46
N CYS A 273 -9.33 -3.48 -23.09
CA CYS A 273 -9.44 -3.01 -21.70
C CYS A 273 -10.06 -4.05 -20.74
N GLU A 274 -10.91 -4.97 -21.23
CA GLU A 274 -11.49 -6.05 -20.43
C GLU A 274 -10.39 -6.99 -19.93
N ARG A 275 -9.52 -7.43 -20.85
CA ARG A 275 -8.38 -8.28 -20.50
C ARG A 275 -7.45 -7.58 -19.50
N HIS A 276 -7.20 -6.28 -19.68
CA HIS A 276 -6.38 -5.51 -18.74
C HIS A 276 -7.02 -5.43 -17.34
N ALA A 277 -8.33 -5.20 -17.24
CA ALA A 277 -9.05 -5.16 -15.96
C ALA A 277 -8.94 -6.50 -15.21
N ILE A 278 -9.13 -7.62 -15.90
CA ILE A 278 -9.02 -8.96 -15.32
C ILE A 278 -7.58 -9.23 -14.84
N ILE A 279 -6.57 -8.92 -15.67
CA ILE A 279 -5.16 -9.15 -15.31
C ILE A 279 -4.76 -8.32 -14.09
N VAL A 280 -5.07 -7.01 -14.09
CA VAL A 280 -4.70 -6.11 -12.99
C VAL A 280 -5.37 -6.51 -11.69
N SER A 281 -6.67 -6.85 -11.72
CA SER A 281 -7.41 -7.27 -10.52
C SER A 281 -6.90 -8.58 -9.94
N LEU A 282 -6.63 -9.59 -10.77
CA LEU A 282 -6.07 -10.87 -10.32
C LEU A 282 -4.66 -10.72 -9.76
N ILE A 283 -3.81 -9.92 -10.40
CA ILE A 283 -2.46 -9.65 -9.89
C ILE A 283 -2.56 -8.95 -8.54
N ASN A 284 -3.36 -7.89 -8.41
CA ASN A 284 -3.53 -7.18 -7.15
C ASN A 284 -3.96 -8.09 -5.98
N SER A 285 -4.99 -8.92 -6.19
CA SER A 285 -5.48 -9.83 -5.16
C SER A 285 -4.50 -10.95 -4.84
N THR A 286 -3.83 -11.51 -5.85
CA THR A 286 -2.78 -12.50 -5.65
C THR A 286 -1.63 -11.92 -4.84
N THR A 287 -1.25 -10.67 -5.11
CA THR A 287 -0.20 -9.97 -4.37
C THR A 287 -0.58 -9.71 -2.92
N SER A 288 -1.84 -9.35 -2.63
CA SER A 288 -2.33 -9.26 -1.24
C SER A 288 -2.20 -10.57 -0.47
N ILE A 289 -2.58 -11.68 -1.09
CA ILE A 289 -2.48 -13.01 -0.47
C ILE A 289 -1.01 -13.40 -0.31
N PHE A 290 -0.19 -13.18 -1.34
CA PHE A 290 1.24 -13.47 -1.30
C PHE A 290 1.96 -12.67 -0.20
N ALA A 291 1.71 -11.36 -0.11
CA ALA A 291 2.25 -10.52 0.95
C ALA A 291 1.75 -10.94 2.34
N SER A 292 0.51 -11.45 2.44
CA SER A 292 -0.01 -12.03 3.69
C SER A 292 0.76 -13.27 4.11
N ILE A 293 1.03 -14.20 3.19
CA ILE A 293 1.82 -15.41 3.49
C ILE A 293 3.17 -15.00 4.06
N VAL A 294 3.84 -14.02 3.45
CA VAL A 294 5.10 -13.46 3.97
C VAL A 294 4.91 -12.89 5.38
N THR A 295 3.96 -11.99 5.60
CA THR A 295 3.71 -11.36 6.90
C THR A 295 3.36 -12.37 8.00
N PHE A 296 2.46 -13.32 7.72
CA PHE A 296 2.04 -14.34 8.68
C PHE A 296 3.17 -15.32 9.00
N SER A 297 4.08 -15.63 8.07
CA SER A 297 5.27 -16.45 8.37
C SER A 297 6.16 -15.77 9.43
N ILE A 298 6.38 -14.45 9.30
CA ILE A 298 7.16 -13.66 10.26
C ILE A 298 6.43 -13.51 11.59
N TYR A 299 5.11 -13.33 11.57
CA TYR A 299 4.29 -13.29 12.79
C TYR A 299 4.31 -14.63 13.54
N GLY A 300 4.28 -15.75 12.82
CA GLY A 300 4.42 -17.09 13.42
C GLY A 300 5.75 -17.26 14.14
N PHE A 301 6.85 -16.85 13.51
CA PHE A 301 8.17 -16.81 14.15
C PHE A 301 8.18 -15.93 15.40
N LYS A 302 7.72 -14.68 15.29
CA LYS A 302 7.71 -13.73 16.41
C LYS A 302 6.86 -14.24 17.58
N ALA A 303 5.69 -14.81 17.30
CA ALA A 303 4.81 -15.37 18.33
C ALA A 303 5.46 -16.57 19.02
N THR A 304 6.08 -17.47 18.26
CA THR A 304 6.77 -18.66 18.79
C THR A 304 7.97 -18.26 19.65
N PHE A 305 8.80 -17.34 19.16
CA PHE A 305 9.95 -16.82 19.90
C PHE A 305 9.54 -16.14 21.21
N ASN A 306 8.48 -15.33 21.20
CA ASN A 306 7.97 -14.68 22.40
C ASN A 306 7.40 -15.69 23.40
N TYR A 307 6.70 -16.71 22.93
CA TYR A 307 6.16 -17.79 23.76
C TYR A 307 7.28 -18.58 24.45
N GLU A 308 8.29 -19.01 23.69
CA GLU A 308 9.46 -19.73 24.23
C GLU A 308 10.27 -18.86 25.20
N SER A 309 10.48 -17.58 24.88
CA SER A 309 11.15 -16.63 25.77
C SER A 309 10.39 -16.38 27.07
N CYS A 310 9.06 -16.47 27.04
CA CYS A 310 8.23 -16.37 28.24
C CYS A 310 8.32 -17.61 29.13
N ILE A 311 8.47 -18.79 28.53
CA ILE A 311 8.60 -20.06 29.27
C ILE A 311 10.00 -20.21 29.88
N ASN A 312 11.02 -19.72 29.19
CA ASN A 312 12.41 -19.80 29.63
C ASN A 312 12.82 -18.70 30.63
N LYS A 313 11.92 -17.76 30.94
CA LYS A 313 12.08 -16.74 31.99
C LYS A 313 11.50 -17.24 33.30
#